data_AF-A0A8D1LYV5-F1
#
_entry.id   AF-A0A8D1LYV5-F1
#
_cell.length_a   1.000
_cell.length_b   1.000
_cell.length_c   1.000
_cell.angle_alpha   90.00
_cell.angle_beta   90.00
_cell.angle_gamma   90.00
#
_symmetry.space_group_name_H-M   'P 1'
#
loop_
_entity.id
_entity.type
_entity.pdbx_description
1 polymer ?
#
loop_
_entity_poly.entity_id
_entity_poly.type
_entity_poly.pdbx_seq_one_letter_code
_entity_poly.pdbx_strand_id
1 'polypeptide(L)'
;MAICPPCSSSPLGHSRSLGELGGQLAWEVEGRSTPPPGMNLDIHCEQLSDARWTELLPLLQQYEVVRLDDCGLTEEHCKDISSALRANPSLTELCLRTNELGDAGVHLVLQGLQSPTCKIQKLSLQNCSLTEAGCGVLPSTLRSLPTLRELHLSDNPLGDAGLRLLCEGLLDPQCHLEKLQLEYCRLTAASCEPLASVLRATRALKELTVSNNDIGEAGARVLGQGLADSACQLETLRLENCGLTPANCKDLCGIVASQASLRELDLGSNGLGDAGIAELCPGLLSPASRLKTLWLWECDITASGCRDLCRVLQAKETLKELSLAGNKLGDEGARLLCESLLQPGCQLESLWVKSCSLTAACCQHVSLMLTQNKHLLELQLSSNKLGDSGIQELCQALSQPGTTLRVLCLGDCEVTNRGCSSLASLLLANRSLRELDLSNNCVGDPGVLQLLGSLEQPGCALEQLVLYDTYWTEEVEDRLQALEGSKPGLRVIS
;
A
#
# COMPACT_ATOMS: atom_id res chain seq x y z
N MET A 1 -19.20 14.85 -19.77
CA MET A 1 -19.10 15.93 -18.76
C MET A 1 -20.11 15.68 -17.66
N ALA A 2 -19.68 14.87 -16.69
CA ALA A 2 -20.18 14.81 -15.32
C ALA A 2 -19.03 14.13 -14.58
N ILE A 3 -18.27 14.93 -13.85
CA ILE A 3 -17.04 14.57 -13.14
C ILE A 3 -17.50 13.92 -11.82
N CYS A 4 -17.13 12.66 -11.56
CA CYS A 4 -17.23 12.10 -10.22
C CYS A 4 -16.31 12.90 -9.29
N PRO A 5 -16.77 13.33 -8.11
CA PRO A 5 -15.94 14.08 -7.18
C PRO A 5 -14.91 13.14 -6.52
N PRO A 6 -13.74 13.68 -6.11
CA PRO A 6 -12.73 12.93 -5.38
C PRO A 6 -13.28 12.55 -3.98
N CYS A 7 -12.93 11.37 -3.49
CA CYS A 7 -13.20 10.91 -2.13
C CYS A 7 -12.67 11.93 -1.12
N SER A 8 -13.56 12.78 -0.62
CA SER A 8 -13.34 13.65 0.52
C SER A 8 -13.38 12.81 1.80
N SER A 9 -12.22 12.56 2.41
CA SER A 9 -12.15 12.18 3.81
C SER A 9 -12.67 13.36 4.64
N SER A 10 -13.87 13.23 5.19
CA SER A 10 -14.40 14.15 6.21
C SER A 10 -14.68 13.38 7.51
N PRO A 11 -14.47 14.02 8.67
CA PRO A 11 -14.26 13.36 9.95
C PRO A 11 -15.57 13.22 10.74
N LEU A 12 -15.84 12.05 11.32
CA LEU A 12 -16.81 11.92 12.39
C LEU A 12 -16.33 10.86 13.38
N GLY A 13 -15.91 11.35 14.55
CA GLY A 13 -15.43 10.53 15.65
C GLY A 13 -16.56 9.78 16.35
N HIS A 14 -16.20 8.61 16.87
CA HIS A 14 -16.85 8.04 18.04
C HIS A 14 -15.77 7.65 19.06
N SER A 15 -15.77 8.39 20.16
CA SER A 15 -15.05 8.08 21.38
C SER A 15 -15.49 6.71 21.91
N ARG A 16 -14.56 5.78 22.08
CA ARG A 16 -14.70 4.69 23.06
C ARG A 16 -13.42 4.58 23.88
N SER A 17 -13.58 4.85 25.16
CA SER A 17 -12.62 4.63 26.22
C SER A 17 -12.36 3.13 26.41
N LEU A 18 -11.11 2.72 26.20
CA LEU A 18 -10.49 1.54 26.79
C LEU A 18 -9.18 2.09 27.40
N GLY A 19 -9.03 2.27 28.71
CA GLY A 19 -9.25 1.23 29.72
C GLY A 19 -7.98 0.38 29.83
N GLU A 20 -6.93 0.96 30.42
CA GLU A 20 -5.75 0.31 31.02
C GLU A 20 -4.66 -0.27 30.09
N LEU A 21 -3.73 0.60 29.67
CA LEU A 21 -2.34 0.23 29.33
C LEU A 21 -1.56 -0.08 30.62
N GLY A 22 -1.80 -1.27 31.19
CA GLY A 22 -0.97 -1.85 32.25
C GLY A 22 0.39 -2.28 31.69
N GLY A 23 1.33 -1.34 31.54
CA GLY A 23 2.70 -1.67 31.14
C GLY A 23 3.74 -0.54 31.22
N GLN A 24 3.34 0.73 31.42
CA GLN A 24 4.23 1.88 31.16
C GLN A 24 4.94 2.53 32.36
N LEU A 25 4.83 2.02 33.59
CA LEU A 25 5.40 2.70 34.79
C LEU A 25 6.41 1.88 35.61
N ALA A 26 6.99 0.80 35.06
CA ALA A 26 7.92 -0.04 35.84
C ALA A 26 9.39 0.41 35.81
N TRP A 27 9.80 1.37 34.98
CA TRP A 27 11.23 1.68 34.78
C TRP A 27 11.77 2.81 35.66
N GLU A 28 10.93 3.76 36.10
CA GLU A 28 11.37 4.93 36.89
C GLU A 28 11.84 4.58 38.32
N VAL A 29 11.62 3.35 38.78
CA VAL A 29 11.96 2.92 40.15
C VAL A 29 13.43 2.47 40.30
N GLU A 30 14.17 2.20 39.21
CA GLU A 30 15.49 1.54 39.28
C GLU A 30 16.74 2.41 39.03
N GLY A 31 16.63 3.72 38.80
CA GLY A 31 17.81 4.61 38.77
C GLY A 31 18.91 4.23 37.76
N ARG A 32 18.54 3.66 36.60
CA ARG A 32 19.48 3.35 35.52
C ARG A 32 19.61 4.54 34.56
N SER A 33 20.84 4.92 34.23
CA SER A 33 21.18 6.10 33.41
C SER A 33 21.17 5.85 31.89
N THR A 34 20.68 4.69 31.45
CA THR A 34 20.55 4.33 30.03
C THR A 34 19.19 3.67 29.81
N PRO A 35 18.34 4.19 28.90
CA PRO A 35 17.09 3.52 28.53
C PRO A 35 17.39 2.14 27.91
N PRO A 36 16.50 1.15 28.11
CA PRO A 36 16.66 -0.14 27.46
C PRO A 36 16.66 0.02 25.93
N PRO A 37 17.47 -0.76 25.19
CA PRO A 37 17.48 -0.74 23.73
C PRO A 37 16.07 -1.05 23.18
N GLY A 38 15.63 -0.30 22.17
CA GLY A 38 14.37 -0.53 21.47
C GLY A 38 13.12 0.14 22.07
N MET A 39 13.27 1.25 22.82
CA MET A 39 12.11 2.06 23.19
C MET A 39 11.52 2.72 21.94
N ASN A 40 10.23 2.47 21.70
CA ASN A 40 9.46 3.04 20.58
C ASN A 40 8.22 3.76 21.12
N LEU A 41 7.90 4.89 20.51
CA LEU A 41 6.65 5.64 20.73
C LEU A 41 5.83 5.62 19.44
N ASP A 42 4.58 5.19 19.53
CA ASP A 42 3.63 5.19 18.42
C ASP A 42 2.27 5.69 18.91
N ILE A 43 1.92 6.91 18.50
CA ILE A 43 0.62 7.56 18.78
C ILE A 43 0.01 7.93 17.43
N HIS A 44 -1.24 7.54 17.22
CA HIS A 44 -1.97 7.79 15.98
C HIS A 44 -3.41 8.27 16.26
N CYS A 45 -3.88 9.27 15.51
CA CYS A 45 -5.26 9.79 15.55
C CYS A 45 -5.73 10.18 16.97
N GLU A 46 -4.84 10.77 17.76
CA GLU A 46 -5.12 11.18 19.13
C GLU A 46 -4.61 12.60 19.41
N GLN A 47 -5.52 13.49 19.78
CA GLN A 47 -5.16 14.85 20.18
C GLN A 47 -4.45 14.85 21.54
N LEU A 48 -3.21 15.33 21.56
CA LEU A 48 -2.41 15.39 22.77
C LEU A 48 -2.76 16.64 23.58
N SER A 49 -3.16 16.44 24.84
CA SER A 49 -3.33 17.55 25.80
C SER A 49 -1.98 18.08 26.26
N ASP A 50 -1.91 19.35 26.70
CA ASP A 50 -0.67 19.96 27.23
C ASP A 50 -0.02 19.13 28.34
N ALA A 51 -0.82 18.52 29.22
CA ALA A 51 -0.33 17.67 30.29
C ALA A 51 0.36 16.42 29.73
N ARG A 52 -0.29 15.73 28.78
CA ARG A 52 0.29 14.55 28.14
C ARG A 52 1.51 14.91 27.29
N TRP A 53 1.50 16.06 26.62
CA TRP A 53 2.67 16.56 25.89
C TRP A 53 3.87 16.77 26.82
N THR A 54 3.63 17.39 27.98
CA THR A 54 4.67 17.63 29.00
C THR A 54 5.26 16.33 29.53
N GLU A 55 4.43 15.29 29.70
CA GLU A 55 4.88 13.95 30.10
C GLU A 55 5.70 13.25 29.00
N LEU A 56 5.32 13.42 27.72
CA LEU A 56 5.99 12.79 26.59
C LEU A 56 7.34 13.43 26.24
N LEU A 57 7.49 14.74 26.44
CA LEU A 57 8.65 15.50 25.96
C LEU A 57 10.01 14.97 26.46
N PRO A 58 10.20 14.62 27.75
CA PRO A 58 11.45 14.02 28.23
C PRO A 58 11.73 12.64 27.61
N LEU A 59 10.67 11.90 27.26
CA LEU A 59 10.78 10.56 26.70
C LEU A 59 11.23 10.60 25.23
N LEU A 60 10.88 11.66 24.49
CA LEU A 60 11.37 11.90 23.12
C LEU A 60 12.89 11.96 23.01
N GLN A 61 13.60 12.23 24.10
CA GLN A 61 15.07 12.26 24.14
C GLN A 61 15.70 10.85 24.18
N GLN A 62 14.88 9.82 24.43
CA GLN A 62 15.33 8.45 24.71
C GLN A 62 14.85 7.46 23.64
N TYR A 63 13.73 7.74 22.98
CA TYR A 63 13.15 6.86 21.96
C TYR A 63 14.03 6.71 20.73
N GLU A 64 14.09 5.48 20.22
CA GLU A 64 14.74 5.15 18.95
C GLU A 64 13.78 5.40 17.77
N VAL A 65 12.51 5.04 17.95
CA VAL A 65 11.43 5.29 16.99
C VAL A 65 10.39 6.21 17.62
N VAL A 66 10.09 7.32 16.95
CA VAL A 66 9.04 8.26 17.35
C VAL A 66 8.04 8.41 16.21
N ARG A 67 6.80 8.00 16.45
CA ARG A 67 5.67 8.21 15.54
C ARG A 67 4.56 8.96 16.27
N LEU A 68 4.26 10.16 15.78
CA LEU A 68 3.19 11.03 16.26
C LEU A 68 2.36 11.43 15.04
N ASP A 69 1.49 10.52 14.62
CA ASP A 69 0.72 10.64 13.38
C ASP A 69 -0.70 11.16 13.70
N ASP A 70 -1.13 12.23 13.06
CA ASP A 70 -2.44 12.85 13.32
C ASP A 70 -2.69 13.14 14.81
N CYS A 71 -1.72 13.82 15.44
CA CYS A 71 -1.72 14.10 16.88
C CYS A 71 -2.08 15.55 17.23
N GLY A 72 -2.46 16.35 16.22
CA GLY A 72 -2.71 17.78 16.40
C GLY A 72 -1.45 18.59 16.72
N LEU A 73 -0.27 18.15 16.27
CA LEU A 73 0.97 18.89 16.48
C LEU A 73 0.93 20.24 15.74
N THR A 74 1.56 21.24 16.33
CA THR A 74 1.56 22.63 15.87
C THR A 74 3.00 23.14 15.79
N GLU A 75 3.20 24.35 15.26
CA GLU A 75 4.52 24.98 15.23
C GLU A 75 5.17 25.13 16.62
N GLU A 76 4.38 25.38 17.67
CA GLU A 76 4.92 25.49 19.03
C GLU A 76 5.49 24.16 19.52
N HIS A 77 4.78 23.06 19.28
CA HIS A 77 5.27 21.71 19.57
C HIS A 77 6.58 21.41 18.82
N CYS A 78 6.78 21.96 17.61
CA CYS A 78 8.02 21.77 16.84
C CYS A 78 9.26 22.35 17.52
N LYS A 79 9.14 23.39 18.35
CA LYS A 79 10.27 23.93 19.13
C LYS A 79 10.73 22.93 20.19
N ASP A 80 9.76 22.37 20.92
CA ASP A 80 9.98 21.34 21.94
C ASP A 80 10.59 20.08 21.30
N ILE A 81 9.98 19.60 20.21
CA ILE A 81 10.51 18.47 19.41
C ILE A 81 11.95 18.77 18.99
N SER A 82 12.23 19.93 18.40
CA SER A 82 13.58 20.28 17.96
C SER A 82 14.61 20.19 19.09
N SER A 83 14.25 20.69 20.29
CA SER A 83 15.13 20.64 21.45
C SER A 83 15.37 19.19 21.93
N ALA A 84 14.32 18.38 21.96
CA ALA A 84 14.39 16.98 22.36
C ALA A 84 15.20 16.14 21.37
N LEU A 85 15.03 16.35 20.06
CA LEU A 85 15.76 15.65 19.01
C LEU A 85 17.27 15.93 19.07
N ARG A 86 17.69 17.17 19.39
CA ARG A 86 19.13 17.48 19.55
C ARG A 86 19.77 16.72 20.70
N ALA A 87 18.99 16.48 21.76
CA ALA A 87 19.42 15.75 22.94
C ALA A 87 19.32 14.22 22.78
N ASN A 88 18.74 13.72 21.67
CA ASN A 88 18.53 12.30 21.42
C ASN A 88 19.67 11.68 20.57
N PRO A 89 20.52 10.80 21.14
CA PRO A 89 21.61 10.13 20.42
C PRO A 89 21.21 8.76 19.80
N SER A 90 19.98 8.30 20.03
CA SER A 90 19.47 6.98 19.64
C SER A 90 18.42 7.02 18.52
N LEU A 91 17.87 8.17 18.17
CA LEU A 91 16.81 8.28 17.17
C LEU A 91 17.23 7.74 15.79
N THR A 92 16.46 6.77 15.28
CA THR A 92 16.59 6.17 13.96
C THR A 92 15.37 6.42 13.07
N GLU A 93 14.17 6.57 13.63
CA GLU A 93 12.94 6.87 12.88
C GLU A 93 12.15 8.02 13.52
N LEU A 94 11.77 9.00 12.70
CA LEU A 94 10.84 10.07 13.05
C LEU A 94 9.69 10.14 12.05
N CYS A 95 8.46 9.96 12.51
CA CYS A 95 7.23 10.12 11.73
C CYS A 95 6.31 11.15 12.39
N LEU A 96 6.03 12.24 11.69
CA LEU A 96 5.14 13.32 12.14
C LEU A 96 3.96 13.52 11.17
N ARG A 97 3.54 12.45 10.49
CA ARG A 97 2.54 12.49 9.40
C ARG A 97 1.24 13.17 9.86
N THR A 98 0.55 13.84 8.95
CA THR A 98 -0.81 14.39 9.17
C THR A 98 -0.82 15.39 10.35
N ASN A 99 0.14 16.32 10.39
CA ASN A 99 0.13 17.40 11.38
C ASN A 99 0.34 18.74 10.68
N GLU A 100 -0.35 19.78 11.11
CA GLU A 100 -0.25 21.11 10.50
C GLU A 100 1.00 21.87 10.98
N LEU A 101 2.19 21.31 10.71
CA LEU A 101 3.46 21.88 11.16
C LEU A 101 3.81 23.17 10.41
N GLY A 102 3.46 23.22 9.11
CA GLY A 102 3.82 24.32 8.21
C GLY A 102 5.32 24.43 7.96
N ASP A 103 5.71 25.39 7.11
CA ASP A 103 7.11 25.60 6.74
C ASP A 103 8.01 25.90 7.95
N ALA A 104 7.51 26.71 8.89
CA ALA A 104 8.26 27.10 10.09
C ALA A 104 8.44 25.93 11.06
N GLY A 105 7.39 25.13 11.30
CA GLY A 105 7.47 23.94 12.15
C GLY A 105 8.41 22.89 11.56
N VAL A 106 8.29 22.61 10.25
CA VAL A 106 9.20 21.69 9.55
C VAL A 106 10.64 22.18 9.65
N HIS A 107 10.90 23.48 9.45
CA HIS A 107 12.24 24.05 9.61
C HIS A 107 12.81 23.77 11.00
N LEU A 108 12.04 23.99 12.07
CA LEU A 108 12.47 23.74 13.46
C LEU A 108 12.81 22.26 13.69
N VAL A 109 11.96 21.35 13.23
CA VAL A 109 12.20 19.90 13.33
C VAL A 109 13.48 19.52 12.61
N LEU A 110 13.65 19.95 11.35
CA LEU A 110 14.84 19.67 10.55
C LEU A 110 16.10 20.25 11.22
N GLN A 111 16.04 21.46 11.76
CA GLN A 111 17.15 22.06 12.51
C GLN A 111 17.53 21.24 13.75
N GLY A 112 16.56 20.57 14.38
CA GLY A 112 16.79 19.68 15.52
C GLY A 112 17.56 18.41 15.15
N LEU A 113 17.34 17.91 13.93
CA LEU A 113 17.99 16.72 13.39
C LEU A 113 19.44 16.98 12.95
N GLN A 114 19.84 18.23 12.69
CA GLN A 114 21.20 18.59 12.26
C GLN A 114 22.28 18.46 13.37
N SER A 115 22.00 17.70 14.43
CA SER A 115 22.98 17.40 15.48
C SER A 115 24.04 16.41 14.97
N PRO A 116 25.33 16.59 15.28
CA PRO A 116 26.40 15.66 14.89
C PRO A 116 26.21 14.22 15.42
N THR A 117 25.38 14.05 16.46
CA THR A 117 25.08 12.75 17.06
C THR A 117 23.82 12.10 16.47
N CYS A 118 23.13 12.75 15.55
CA CYS A 118 21.92 12.23 14.94
C CYS A 118 22.23 10.98 14.12
N LYS A 119 21.41 9.94 14.29
CA LYS A 119 21.52 8.66 13.57
C LYS A 119 20.26 8.33 12.78
N ILE A 120 19.46 9.35 12.47
CA ILE A 120 18.18 9.18 11.79
C ILE A 120 18.39 8.46 10.45
N GLN A 121 17.57 7.45 10.21
CA GLN A 121 17.56 6.64 8.99
C GLN A 121 16.26 6.84 8.22
N LYS A 122 15.14 7.08 8.91
CA LYS A 122 13.84 7.30 8.30
C LYS A 122 13.19 8.58 8.82
N LEU A 123 12.77 9.44 7.91
CA LEU A 123 12.04 10.67 8.19
C LEU A 123 10.75 10.72 7.37
N SER A 124 9.61 10.83 8.05
CA SER A 124 8.32 11.05 7.41
C SER A 124 7.71 12.37 7.86
N LEU A 125 7.56 13.28 6.90
CA LEU A 125 6.87 14.56 7.01
C LEU A 125 5.71 14.63 6.02
N GLN A 126 5.09 13.49 5.72
CA GLN A 126 3.95 13.40 4.80
C GLN A 126 2.75 14.16 5.37
N ASN A 127 2.05 14.91 4.51
CA ASN A 127 0.90 15.73 4.90
C ASN A 127 1.21 16.66 6.10
N CYS A 128 2.35 17.36 6.06
CA CYS A 128 2.81 18.24 7.13
C CYS A 128 2.65 19.74 6.81
N SER A 129 1.91 20.07 5.75
CA SER A 129 1.76 21.44 5.22
C SER A 129 3.09 22.11 4.81
N LEU A 130 4.07 21.34 4.36
CA LEU A 130 5.31 21.87 3.77
C LEU A 130 5.04 22.40 2.36
N THR A 131 5.43 23.65 2.09
CA THR A 131 5.23 24.29 0.79
C THR A 131 6.55 24.48 0.04
N GLU A 132 6.46 24.98 -1.19
CA GLU A 132 7.60 25.45 -1.98
C GLU A 132 8.54 26.37 -1.18
N ALA A 133 8.00 27.28 -0.38
CA ALA A 133 8.79 28.25 0.39
C ALA A 133 9.60 27.57 1.50
N GLY A 134 9.05 26.52 2.13
CA GLY A 134 9.71 25.76 3.19
C GLY A 134 10.83 24.85 2.67
N CYS A 135 10.89 24.56 1.37
CA CYS A 135 11.88 23.65 0.79
C CYS A 135 13.32 24.18 0.83
N GLY A 136 13.53 25.48 1.08
CA GLY A 136 14.87 26.09 1.15
C GLY A 136 15.82 25.50 2.21
N VAL A 137 15.28 24.83 3.23
CA VAL A 137 16.08 24.17 4.29
C VAL A 137 16.44 22.71 3.96
N LEU A 138 15.80 22.10 2.97
CA LEU A 138 16.05 20.71 2.58
C LEU A 138 17.49 20.47 2.10
N PRO A 139 18.11 21.32 1.24
CA PRO A 139 19.49 21.09 0.80
C PRO A 139 20.50 21.06 1.94
N SER A 140 20.42 21.97 2.91
CA SER A 140 21.35 21.97 4.06
C SER A 140 21.08 20.79 5.00
N THR A 141 19.82 20.39 5.15
CA THR A 141 19.46 19.25 6.00
C THR A 141 19.93 17.93 5.44
N LEU A 142 19.69 17.65 4.14
CA LEU A 142 20.16 16.41 3.53
C LEU A 142 21.68 16.27 3.56
N ARG A 143 22.41 17.38 3.41
CA ARG A 143 23.88 17.41 3.51
C ARG A 143 24.41 17.09 4.91
N SER A 144 23.64 17.38 5.94
CA SER A 144 24.02 17.16 7.34
C SER A 144 23.53 15.82 7.90
N LEU A 145 22.76 15.04 7.11
CA LEU A 145 22.18 13.77 7.50
C LEU A 145 22.67 12.60 6.62
N PRO A 146 23.95 12.21 6.69
CA PRO A 146 24.50 11.11 5.88
C PRO A 146 23.94 9.74 6.26
N THR A 147 23.28 9.63 7.42
CA THR A 147 22.63 8.39 7.89
C THR A 147 21.24 8.20 7.30
N LEU A 148 20.61 9.25 6.75
CA LEU A 148 19.23 9.19 6.26
C LEU A 148 19.14 8.30 5.01
N ARG A 149 18.26 7.31 5.06
CA ARG A 149 18.00 6.32 4.01
C ARG A 149 16.61 6.46 3.40
N GLU A 150 15.62 6.90 4.18
CA GLU A 150 14.23 6.99 3.74
C GLU A 150 13.65 8.37 4.06
N LEU A 151 13.05 9.02 3.05
CA LEU A 151 12.42 10.32 3.18
C LEU A 151 11.05 10.33 2.52
N HIS A 152 10.02 10.59 3.32
CA HIS A 152 8.64 10.68 2.85
C HIS A 152 8.15 12.12 2.96
N LEU A 153 7.85 12.72 1.81
CA LEU A 153 7.34 14.09 1.69
C LEU A 153 6.00 14.16 0.95
N SER A 154 5.36 13.02 0.71
CA SER A 154 4.05 12.94 0.05
C SER A 154 3.01 13.87 0.69
N ASP A 155 1.99 14.25 -0.07
CA ASP A 155 0.88 15.11 0.37
C ASP A 155 1.32 16.50 0.87
N ASN A 156 2.44 17.02 0.35
CA ASN A 156 2.90 18.37 0.61
C ASN A 156 3.01 19.15 -0.70
N PRO A 157 2.47 20.39 -0.80
CA PRO A 157 2.52 21.18 -2.02
C PRO A 157 3.91 21.79 -2.28
N LEU A 158 4.91 20.94 -2.55
CA LEU A 158 6.30 21.34 -2.80
C LEU A 158 6.44 22.11 -4.11
N GLY A 159 5.69 21.70 -5.15
CA GLY A 159 5.81 22.23 -6.50
C GLY A 159 7.18 21.97 -7.15
N ASP A 160 7.33 22.39 -8.41
CA ASP A 160 8.56 22.12 -9.18
C ASP A 160 9.79 22.83 -8.62
N ALA A 161 9.62 24.02 -8.05
CA ALA A 161 10.74 24.78 -7.46
C ALA A 161 11.17 24.19 -6.10
N GLY A 162 10.22 23.74 -5.28
CA GLY A 162 10.55 23.04 -4.03
C GLY A 162 11.27 21.72 -4.31
N LEU A 163 10.83 20.97 -5.31
CA LEU A 163 11.53 19.75 -5.73
C LEU A 163 12.93 20.03 -6.27
N ARG A 164 13.13 21.12 -7.01
CA ARG A 164 14.46 21.51 -7.49
C ARG A 164 15.43 21.70 -6.32
N LEU A 165 15.00 22.39 -5.27
CA LEU A 165 15.79 22.55 -4.04
C LEU A 165 16.06 21.21 -3.35
N LEU A 166 15.06 20.33 -3.27
CA LEU A 166 15.27 18.97 -2.75
C LEU A 166 16.36 18.24 -3.56
N CYS A 167 16.31 18.30 -4.89
CA CYS A 167 17.28 17.68 -5.78
C CYS A 167 18.70 18.25 -5.60
N GLU A 168 18.86 19.55 -5.31
CA GLU A 168 20.16 20.13 -4.96
C GLU A 168 20.79 19.44 -3.74
N GLY A 169 19.98 19.08 -2.73
CA GLY A 169 20.43 18.31 -1.58
C GLY A 169 20.72 16.85 -1.90
N LEU A 170 19.89 16.22 -2.72
CA LEU A 170 20.05 14.81 -3.13
C LEU A 170 21.29 14.59 -4.02
N LEU A 171 21.72 15.61 -4.76
CA LEU A 171 22.95 15.58 -5.56
C LEU A 171 24.23 15.74 -4.73
N ASP A 172 24.13 16.03 -3.44
CA ASP A 172 25.31 16.14 -2.59
C ASP A 172 25.94 14.76 -2.33
N PRO A 173 27.27 14.61 -2.45
CA PRO A 173 27.95 13.34 -2.20
C PRO A 173 27.79 12.75 -0.79
N GLN A 174 27.37 13.56 0.20
CA GLN A 174 27.06 13.08 1.55
C GLN A 174 25.65 12.52 1.68
N CYS A 175 24.78 12.75 0.69
CA CYS A 175 23.43 12.20 0.69
C CYS A 175 23.45 10.74 0.23
N HIS A 176 22.97 9.84 1.08
CA HIS A 176 22.93 8.40 0.81
C HIS A 176 21.49 7.87 0.81
N LEU A 177 20.54 8.72 0.41
CA LEU A 177 19.13 8.38 0.42
C LEU A 177 18.84 7.20 -0.52
N GLU A 178 18.12 6.20 0.01
CA GLU A 178 17.75 4.97 -0.70
C GLU A 178 16.29 4.97 -1.12
N LYS A 179 15.41 5.64 -0.37
CA LYS A 179 13.97 5.69 -0.66
C LYS A 179 13.44 7.11 -0.60
N LEU A 180 12.72 7.50 -1.65
CA LEU A 180 12.12 8.81 -1.77
C LEU A 180 10.65 8.69 -2.20
N GLN A 181 9.75 9.25 -1.39
CA GLN A 181 8.32 9.29 -1.67
C GLN A 181 7.83 10.73 -1.79
N LEU A 182 7.22 11.04 -2.94
CA LEU A 182 6.80 12.36 -3.38
C LEU A 182 5.39 12.35 -3.98
N GLU A 183 4.48 11.55 -3.42
CA GLU A 183 3.11 11.47 -3.94
C GLU A 183 2.34 12.76 -3.67
N TYR A 184 1.44 13.17 -4.57
CA TYR A 184 0.63 14.38 -4.37
C TYR A 184 1.44 15.65 -4.06
N CYS A 185 2.66 15.77 -4.60
CA CYS A 185 3.55 16.90 -4.34
C CYS A 185 3.36 18.11 -5.27
N ARG A 186 2.34 18.08 -6.14
CA ARG A 186 2.05 19.08 -7.20
C ARG A 186 3.22 19.22 -8.18
N LEU A 187 3.86 18.11 -8.52
CA LEU A 187 4.96 18.06 -9.47
C LEU A 187 4.42 18.00 -10.90
N THR A 188 5.12 18.65 -11.83
CA THR A 188 4.80 18.62 -13.27
C THR A 188 5.96 18.01 -14.07
N ALA A 189 5.86 18.03 -15.41
CA ALA A 189 6.97 17.64 -16.28
C ALA A 189 8.28 18.39 -15.97
N ALA A 190 8.22 19.63 -15.45
CA ALA A 190 9.42 20.42 -15.13
C ALA A 190 10.24 19.85 -13.97
N SER A 191 9.61 19.07 -13.09
CA SER A 191 10.24 18.35 -11.99
C SER A 191 11.09 17.14 -12.42
N CYS A 192 10.84 16.62 -13.61
CA CYS A 192 11.40 15.34 -14.05
C CYS A 192 12.88 15.42 -14.42
N GLU A 193 13.36 16.54 -14.95
CA GLU A 193 14.79 16.71 -15.29
C GLU A 193 15.70 16.80 -14.04
N PRO A 194 15.34 17.57 -12.99
CA PRO A 194 16.03 17.50 -11.70
C PRO A 194 16.10 16.08 -11.13
N LEU A 195 14.98 15.35 -11.11
CA LEU A 195 14.94 13.95 -10.64
C LEU A 195 15.79 13.02 -11.52
N ALA A 196 15.72 13.15 -12.84
CA ALA A 196 16.54 12.39 -13.77
C ALA A 196 18.04 12.65 -13.52
N SER A 197 18.41 13.88 -13.18
CA SER A 197 19.79 14.23 -12.81
C SER A 197 20.22 13.56 -11.51
N VAL A 198 19.36 13.51 -10.51
CA VAL A 198 19.59 12.75 -9.28
C VAL A 198 19.82 11.28 -9.61
N LEU A 199 18.91 10.66 -10.37
CA LEU A 199 19.00 9.25 -10.77
C LEU A 199 20.30 8.92 -11.50
N ARG A 200 20.79 9.79 -12.39
CA ARG A 200 22.07 9.60 -13.09
C ARG A 200 23.28 9.73 -12.15
N ALA A 201 23.20 10.58 -11.13
CA ALA A 201 24.32 10.87 -10.23
C ALA A 201 24.43 9.88 -9.05
N THR A 202 23.30 9.46 -8.48
CA THR A 202 23.28 8.58 -7.31
C THR A 202 23.25 7.10 -7.69
N ARG A 203 23.89 6.28 -6.84
CA ARG A 203 23.79 4.82 -6.89
C ARG A 203 23.02 4.23 -5.72
N ALA A 204 22.64 5.05 -4.74
CA ALA A 204 22.03 4.61 -3.50
C ALA A 204 20.52 4.37 -3.63
N LEU A 205 19.84 5.09 -4.54
CA LEU A 205 18.39 5.04 -4.65
C LEU A 205 17.90 3.65 -5.11
N LYS A 206 17.00 3.08 -4.31
CA LYS A 206 16.32 1.79 -4.50
C LYS A 206 14.82 1.96 -4.70
N GLU A 207 14.21 3.00 -4.11
CA GLU A 207 12.78 3.28 -4.28
C GLU A 207 12.57 4.73 -4.69
N LEU A 208 11.81 4.91 -5.78
CA LEU A 208 11.29 6.21 -6.21
C LEU A 208 9.79 6.10 -6.41
N THR A 209 9.06 6.89 -5.64
CA THR A 209 7.60 7.01 -5.74
C THR A 209 7.25 8.45 -6.05
N VAL A 210 6.67 8.68 -7.23
CA VAL A 210 6.19 10.00 -7.70
C VAL A 210 4.73 9.96 -8.15
N SER A 211 4.00 8.92 -7.73
CA SER A 211 2.58 8.72 -8.02
C SER A 211 1.74 9.97 -7.72
N ASN A 212 0.60 10.11 -8.37
CA ASN A 212 -0.35 11.20 -8.13
C ASN A 212 0.26 12.60 -8.36
N ASN A 213 1.08 12.73 -9.40
CA ASN A 213 1.61 14.00 -9.90
C ASN A 213 1.44 14.07 -11.42
N ASP A 214 1.00 15.21 -11.94
CA ASP A 214 0.76 15.41 -13.38
C ASP A 214 2.07 15.66 -14.16
N ILE A 215 2.96 14.67 -14.14
CA ILE A 215 4.23 14.70 -14.87
C ILE A 215 4.01 14.53 -16.39
N GLY A 216 2.93 13.85 -16.76
CA GLY A 216 2.51 13.60 -18.13
C GLY A 216 3.52 12.82 -18.97
N GLU A 217 3.22 12.66 -20.26
CA GLU A 217 4.07 11.89 -21.18
C GLU A 217 5.51 12.44 -21.25
N ALA A 218 5.65 13.76 -21.30
CA ALA A 218 6.96 14.41 -21.43
C ALA A 218 7.83 14.21 -20.18
N GLY A 219 7.26 14.39 -18.99
CA GLY A 219 7.98 14.18 -17.73
C GLY A 219 8.39 12.73 -17.54
N ALA A 220 7.47 11.79 -17.79
CA ALA A 220 7.75 10.37 -17.70
C ALA A 220 8.84 9.90 -18.67
N ARG A 221 8.86 10.44 -19.89
CA ARG A 221 9.94 10.18 -20.86
C ARG A 221 11.30 10.63 -20.33
N VAL A 222 11.37 11.82 -19.72
CA VAL A 222 12.61 12.35 -19.12
C VAL A 222 13.06 11.49 -17.93
N LEU A 223 12.15 11.11 -17.04
CA LEU A 223 12.45 10.19 -15.94
C LEU A 223 12.95 8.84 -16.47
N GLY A 224 12.30 8.30 -17.50
CA GLY A 224 12.69 7.05 -18.12
C GLY A 224 14.08 7.07 -18.72
N GLN A 225 14.46 8.18 -19.36
CA GLN A 225 15.83 8.41 -19.83
C GLN A 225 16.82 8.50 -18.65
N GLY A 226 16.48 9.22 -17.59
CA GLY A 226 17.28 9.28 -16.37
C GLY A 226 17.55 7.91 -15.75
N LEU A 227 16.53 7.03 -15.72
CA LEU A 227 16.64 5.65 -15.24
C LEU A 227 17.43 4.74 -16.18
N ALA A 228 17.31 4.93 -17.49
CA ALA A 228 18.06 4.17 -18.48
C ALA A 228 19.57 4.50 -18.42
N ASP A 229 19.91 5.76 -18.13
CA ASP A 229 21.28 6.24 -17.96
C ASP A 229 21.83 6.00 -16.54
N SER A 230 20.98 5.58 -15.61
CA SER A 230 21.35 5.41 -14.20
C SER A 230 22.14 4.13 -13.96
N ALA A 231 23.08 4.21 -13.01
CA ALA A 231 23.74 3.05 -12.42
C ALA A 231 23.10 2.59 -11.10
N CYS A 232 21.99 3.21 -10.68
CA CYS A 232 21.25 2.78 -9.50
C CYS A 232 20.66 1.38 -9.71
N GLN A 233 20.51 0.65 -8.61
CA GLN A 233 19.86 -0.66 -8.62
C GLN A 233 18.44 -0.47 -8.08
N LEU A 234 17.60 0.20 -8.87
CA LEU A 234 16.24 0.52 -8.44
C LEU A 234 15.45 -0.78 -8.25
N GLU A 235 14.81 -0.91 -7.10
CA GLU A 235 13.99 -2.06 -6.70
C GLU A 235 12.50 -1.75 -6.85
N THR A 236 12.09 -0.51 -6.60
CA THR A 236 10.69 -0.07 -6.65
C THR A 236 10.54 1.23 -7.44
N LEU A 237 9.65 1.23 -8.42
CA LEU A 237 9.24 2.41 -9.16
C LEU A 237 7.71 2.52 -9.16
N ARG A 238 7.19 3.62 -8.61
CA ARG A 238 5.75 3.91 -8.62
C ARG A 238 5.45 5.21 -9.35
N LEU A 239 4.66 5.10 -10.41
CA LEU A 239 4.20 6.15 -11.32
C LEU A 239 2.68 6.07 -11.50
N GLU A 240 1.95 5.69 -10.45
CA GLU A 240 0.50 5.63 -10.49
C GLU A 240 -0.08 7.03 -10.71
N ASN A 241 -1.14 7.16 -11.52
CA ASN A 241 -1.83 8.44 -11.75
C ASN A 241 -0.86 9.58 -12.10
N CYS A 242 0.04 9.32 -13.06
CA CYS A 242 1.09 10.24 -13.49
C CYS A 242 0.83 10.86 -14.87
N GLY A 243 -0.33 10.59 -15.48
CA GLY A 243 -0.63 11.00 -16.85
C GLY A 243 0.20 10.25 -17.90
N LEU A 244 0.58 9.00 -17.62
CA LEU A 244 1.28 8.15 -18.57
C LEU A 244 0.35 7.76 -19.73
N THR A 245 0.92 7.70 -20.93
CA THR A 245 0.24 7.33 -22.16
C THR A 245 0.81 6.00 -22.71
N PRO A 246 0.19 5.39 -23.73
CA PRO A 246 0.74 4.19 -24.36
C PRO A 246 2.16 4.42 -24.92
N ALA A 247 2.51 5.65 -25.28
CA ALA A 247 3.83 5.99 -25.80
C ALA A 247 4.93 5.84 -24.74
N ASN A 248 4.63 6.08 -23.47
CA ASN A 248 5.59 5.91 -22.38
C ASN A 248 5.92 4.44 -22.11
N CYS A 249 5.04 3.50 -22.47
CA CYS A 249 5.30 2.07 -22.27
C CYS A 249 6.54 1.58 -23.03
N LYS A 250 6.90 2.23 -24.14
CA LYS A 250 8.14 1.94 -24.86
C LYS A 250 9.38 2.35 -24.06
N ASP A 251 9.33 3.51 -23.40
CA ASP A 251 10.41 3.98 -22.54
C ASP A 251 10.53 3.06 -21.30
N LEU A 252 9.39 2.74 -20.67
CA LEU A 252 9.31 1.82 -19.54
C LEU A 252 9.78 0.40 -19.89
N CYS A 253 9.49 -0.08 -21.10
CA CYS A 253 9.98 -1.36 -21.60
C CYS A 253 11.51 -1.44 -21.53
N GLY A 254 12.20 -0.37 -21.92
CA GLY A 254 13.66 -0.29 -21.83
C GLY A 254 14.16 -0.41 -20.39
N ILE A 255 13.49 0.26 -19.45
CA ILE A 255 13.83 0.25 -18.02
C ILE A 255 13.64 -1.15 -17.44
N VAL A 256 12.48 -1.77 -17.66
CA VAL A 256 12.18 -3.12 -17.15
C VAL A 256 13.15 -4.16 -17.74
N ALA A 257 13.58 -3.96 -18.99
CA ALA A 257 14.55 -4.85 -19.63
C ALA A 257 15.98 -4.72 -19.08
N SER A 258 16.39 -3.52 -18.63
CA SER A 258 17.75 -3.23 -18.18
C SER A 258 17.93 -3.31 -16.66
N GLN A 259 16.91 -2.94 -15.88
CA GLN A 259 16.95 -2.88 -14.42
C GLN A 259 16.62 -4.25 -13.81
N ALA A 260 17.61 -5.15 -13.79
CA ALA A 260 17.47 -6.49 -13.20
C ALA A 260 17.20 -6.48 -11.68
N SER A 261 17.45 -5.35 -11.01
CA SER A 261 17.11 -5.12 -9.61
C SER A 261 15.62 -4.82 -9.38
N LEU A 262 14.88 -4.42 -10.41
CA LEU A 262 13.48 -4.01 -10.25
C LEU A 262 12.62 -5.20 -9.79
N ARG A 263 11.89 -4.98 -8.71
CA ARG A 263 10.99 -5.95 -8.06
C ARG A 263 9.54 -5.48 -8.09
N GLU A 264 9.32 -4.18 -7.99
CA GLU A 264 7.99 -3.59 -7.99
C GLU A 264 7.87 -2.48 -9.03
N LEU A 265 6.82 -2.58 -9.84
CA LEU A 265 6.44 -1.57 -10.80
C LEU A 265 4.95 -1.27 -10.66
N ASP A 266 4.64 -0.04 -10.28
CA ASP A 266 3.28 0.44 -10.18
C ASP A 266 3.02 1.52 -11.23
N LEU A 267 2.07 1.24 -12.12
CA LEU A 267 1.61 2.12 -13.17
C LEU A 267 0.10 2.33 -13.11
N GLY A 268 -0.54 2.04 -11.97
CA GLY A 268 -1.99 2.13 -11.82
C GLY A 268 -2.57 3.49 -12.20
N SER A 269 -3.86 3.54 -12.54
CA SER A 269 -4.58 4.76 -12.90
C SER A 269 -3.90 5.59 -14.01
N ASN A 270 -3.37 4.93 -15.05
CA ASN A 270 -2.82 5.59 -16.23
C ASN A 270 -3.47 5.07 -17.50
N GLY A 271 -3.71 5.93 -18.49
CA GLY A 271 -4.34 5.55 -19.76
C GLY A 271 -3.42 4.77 -20.70
N LEU A 272 -2.87 3.63 -20.26
CA LEU A 272 -1.90 2.82 -21.02
C LEU A 272 -2.58 2.06 -22.17
N GLY A 273 -3.77 1.51 -21.92
CA GLY A 273 -4.54 0.70 -22.85
C GLY A 273 -3.83 -0.57 -23.32
N ASP A 274 -4.50 -1.34 -24.18
CA ASP A 274 -3.94 -2.57 -24.73
C ASP A 274 -2.64 -2.32 -25.53
N ALA A 275 -2.55 -1.19 -26.23
CA ALA A 275 -1.36 -0.82 -27.00
C ALA A 275 -0.14 -0.58 -26.10
N GLY A 276 -0.32 0.10 -24.97
CA GLY A 276 0.76 0.32 -24.01
C GLY A 276 1.22 -1.00 -23.38
N ILE A 277 0.28 -1.88 -23.01
CA ILE A 277 0.61 -3.21 -22.51
C ILE A 277 1.41 -4.03 -23.54
N ALA A 278 1.02 -4.00 -24.80
CA ALA A 278 1.75 -4.68 -25.87
C ALA A 278 3.20 -4.17 -26.00
N GLU A 279 3.44 -2.86 -25.82
CA GLU A 279 4.78 -2.27 -25.82
C GLU A 279 5.58 -2.58 -24.54
N LEU A 280 4.92 -2.76 -23.38
CA LEU A 280 5.57 -3.09 -22.12
C LEU A 280 5.99 -4.57 -22.03
N CYS A 281 5.20 -5.48 -22.62
CA CYS A 281 5.41 -6.92 -22.54
C CYS A 281 6.81 -7.41 -22.96
N PRO A 282 7.44 -6.90 -24.04
CA PRO A 282 8.82 -7.28 -24.40
C PRO A 282 9.83 -7.03 -23.27
N GLY A 283 9.69 -5.92 -22.55
CA GLY A 283 10.53 -5.60 -21.40
C GLY A 283 10.31 -6.56 -20.23
N LEU A 284 9.04 -6.81 -19.92
CA LEU A 284 8.65 -7.81 -18.91
C LEU A 284 9.14 -9.22 -19.27
N LEU A 285 9.16 -9.59 -20.56
CA LEU A 285 9.64 -10.88 -21.05
C LEU A 285 11.18 -11.00 -21.08
N SER A 286 11.91 -9.87 -21.01
CA SER A 286 13.37 -9.85 -21.01
C SER A 286 13.95 -10.85 -19.99
N PRO A 287 14.95 -11.68 -20.35
CA PRO A 287 15.56 -12.64 -19.43
C PRO A 287 16.15 -12.01 -18.16
N ALA A 288 16.52 -10.72 -18.21
CA ALA A 288 17.06 -9.98 -17.08
C ALA A 288 15.98 -9.52 -16.09
N SER A 289 14.73 -9.38 -16.55
CA SER A 289 13.62 -8.96 -15.68
C SER A 289 13.37 -10.02 -14.60
N ARG A 290 13.21 -9.52 -13.37
CA ARG A 290 12.98 -10.29 -12.14
C ARG A 290 11.83 -9.66 -11.34
N LEU A 291 10.91 -8.99 -12.03
CA LEU A 291 9.78 -8.31 -11.42
C LEU A 291 8.95 -9.30 -10.59
N LYS A 292 8.61 -8.89 -9.37
CA LYS A 292 7.81 -9.64 -8.39
C LYS A 292 6.39 -9.12 -8.32
N THR A 293 6.22 -7.81 -8.38
CA THR A 293 4.95 -7.12 -8.18
C THR A 293 4.71 -6.17 -9.35
N LEU A 294 3.56 -6.33 -10.01
CA LEU A 294 3.14 -5.49 -11.14
C LEU A 294 1.73 -4.96 -10.90
N TRP A 295 1.59 -3.66 -10.76
CA TRP A 295 0.31 -3.00 -10.55
C TRP A 295 -0.08 -2.23 -11.81
N LEU A 296 -1.21 -2.63 -12.38
CA LEU A 296 -1.77 -2.13 -13.64
C LEU A 296 -3.29 -1.88 -13.47
N TRP A 297 -3.71 -1.49 -12.28
CA TRP A 297 -5.12 -1.21 -12.02
C TRP A 297 -5.57 0.06 -12.74
N GLU A 298 -6.82 0.11 -13.19
CA GLU A 298 -7.41 1.24 -13.93
C GLU A 298 -6.53 1.76 -15.08
N CYS A 299 -6.00 0.83 -15.88
CA CYS A 299 -5.06 1.14 -16.98
C CYS A 299 -5.69 1.08 -18.38
N ASP A 300 -7.03 1.11 -18.47
CA ASP A 300 -7.80 0.91 -19.71
C ASP A 300 -7.50 -0.41 -20.45
N ILE A 301 -7.11 -1.46 -19.72
CA ILE A 301 -6.78 -2.78 -20.27
C ILE A 301 -8.07 -3.56 -20.55
N THR A 302 -8.13 -4.20 -21.72
CA THR A 302 -9.22 -5.11 -22.08
C THR A 302 -8.74 -6.56 -22.11
N ALA A 303 -9.61 -7.50 -22.50
CA ALA A 303 -9.21 -8.87 -22.78
C ALA A 303 -8.04 -8.99 -23.78
N SER A 304 -7.84 -8.00 -24.67
CA SER A 304 -6.72 -8.02 -25.62
C SER A 304 -5.37 -7.82 -24.93
N GLY A 305 -5.19 -6.75 -24.16
CA GLY A 305 -3.96 -6.52 -23.40
C GLY A 305 -3.76 -7.58 -22.32
N CYS A 306 -4.85 -8.09 -21.73
CA CYS A 306 -4.80 -9.24 -20.82
C CYS A 306 -4.17 -10.48 -21.47
N ARG A 307 -4.47 -10.76 -22.75
CA ARG A 307 -3.84 -11.86 -23.51
C ARG A 307 -2.33 -11.68 -23.64
N ASP A 308 -1.85 -10.45 -23.77
CA ASP A 308 -0.42 -10.17 -23.85
C ASP A 308 0.26 -10.38 -22.48
N LEU A 309 -0.37 -9.91 -21.39
CA LEU A 309 0.08 -10.17 -20.02
C LEU A 309 0.08 -11.66 -19.66
N CYS A 310 -0.86 -12.44 -20.17
CA CYS A 310 -0.88 -13.89 -20.00
C CYS A 310 0.41 -14.55 -20.49
N ARG A 311 1.03 -14.04 -21.57
CA ARG A 311 2.33 -14.56 -22.04
C ARG A 311 3.45 -14.27 -21.05
N VAL A 312 3.39 -13.12 -20.37
CA VAL A 312 4.33 -12.77 -19.29
C VAL A 312 4.16 -13.71 -18.11
N LEU A 313 2.92 -13.91 -17.65
CA LEU A 313 2.59 -14.80 -16.52
C LEU A 313 3.08 -16.23 -16.73
N GLN A 314 2.99 -16.74 -17.97
CA GLN A 314 3.43 -18.09 -18.30
C GLN A 314 4.96 -18.21 -18.39
N ALA A 315 5.67 -17.12 -18.70
CA ALA A 315 7.11 -17.12 -18.90
C ALA A 315 7.91 -16.66 -17.67
N LYS A 316 7.27 -15.98 -16.71
CA LYS A 316 7.93 -15.34 -15.56
C LYS A 316 7.45 -15.89 -14.23
N GLU A 317 8.13 -16.93 -13.76
CA GLU A 317 7.94 -17.51 -12.42
C GLU A 317 8.24 -16.53 -11.27
N THR A 318 8.97 -15.44 -11.56
CA THR A 318 9.30 -14.41 -10.58
C THR A 318 8.12 -13.52 -10.20
N LEU A 319 7.13 -13.37 -11.10
CA LEU A 319 5.98 -12.51 -10.85
C LEU A 319 5.04 -13.21 -9.86
N LYS A 320 4.89 -12.61 -8.68
CA LYS A 320 4.08 -13.15 -7.56
C LYS A 320 2.79 -12.39 -7.36
N GLU A 321 2.78 -11.10 -7.65
CA GLU A 321 1.65 -10.22 -7.37
C GLU A 321 1.28 -9.45 -8.64
N LEU A 322 0.01 -9.54 -9.04
CA LEU A 322 -0.53 -8.83 -10.19
C LEU A 322 -1.86 -8.17 -9.83
N SER A 323 -1.93 -6.85 -10.03
CA SER A 323 -3.18 -6.11 -9.95
C SER A 323 -3.64 -5.64 -11.33
N LEU A 324 -4.85 -6.04 -11.69
CA LEU A 324 -5.59 -5.60 -12.87
C LEU A 324 -6.94 -5.00 -12.48
N ALA A 325 -7.11 -4.61 -11.21
CA ALA A 325 -8.35 -4.04 -10.70
C ALA A 325 -8.85 -2.86 -11.56
N GLY A 326 -10.16 -2.72 -11.73
CA GLY A 326 -10.77 -1.60 -12.47
C GLY A 326 -10.60 -1.64 -14.00
N ASN A 327 -9.97 -2.68 -14.57
CA ASN A 327 -9.85 -2.85 -16.01
C ASN A 327 -11.04 -3.60 -16.61
N LYS A 328 -11.45 -3.27 -17.84
CA LYS A 328 -12.61 -3.91 -18.50
C LYS A 328 -12.22 -5.24 -19.15
N LEU A 329 -11.77 -6.19 -18.34
CA LEU A 329 -11.31 -7.50 -18.78
C LEU A 329 -12.48 -8.35 -19.30
N GLY A 330 -13.61 -8.33 -18.59
CA GLY A 330 -14.76 -9.20 -18.86
C GLY A 330 -14.45 -10.68 -18.64
N ASP A 331 -15.45 -11.53 -18.86
CA ASP A 331 -15.34 -12.98 -18.65
C ASP A 331 -14.27 -13.64 -19.54
N GLU A 332 -14.03 -13.09 -20.74
CA GLU A 332 -12.96 -13.55 -21.63
C GLU A 332 -11.57 -13.27 -21.04
N GLY A 333 -11.35 -12.09 -20.43
CA GLY A 333 -10.11 -11.81 -19.73
C GLY A 333 -9.90 -12.73 -18.53
N ALA A 334 -10.95 -12.98 -17.73
CA ALA A 334 -10.89 -13.95 -16.64
C ALA A 334 -10.57 -15.37 -17.13
N ARG A 335 -11.16 -15.81 -18.24
CA ARG A 335 -10.84 -17.10 -18.86
C ARG A 335 -9.35 -17.20 -19.21
N LEU A 336 -8.79 -16.19 -19.88
CA LEU A 336 -7.37 -16.15 -20.27
C LEU A 336 -6.42 -16.18 -19.06
N LEU A 337 -6.75 -15.44 -17.99
CA LEU A 337 -6.01 -15.47 -16.73
C LEU A 337 -6.05 -16.86 -16.10
N CYS A 338 -7.23 -17.49 -16.02
CA CYS A 338 -7.39 -18.83 -15.48
C CYS A 338 -6.57 -19.86 -16.26
N GLU A 339 -6.62 -19.82 -17.60
CA GLU A 339 -5.82 -20.71 -18.46
C GLU A 339 -4.31 -20.54 -18.25
N SER A 340 -3.87 -19.32 -17.98
CA SER A 340 -2.46 -18.99 -17.72
C SER A 340 -2.01 -19.44 -16.33
N LEU A 341 -2.85 -19.28 -15.31
CA LEU A 341 -2.59 -19.74 -13.94
C LEU A 341 -2.52 -21.28 -13.84
N LEU A 342 -3.11 -22.00 -14.79
CA LEU A 342 -2.99 -23.45 -14.89
C LEU A 342 -1.67 -23.90 -15.53
N GLN A 343 -0.91 -22.99 -16.14
CA GLN A 343 0.38 -23.36 -16.76
C GLN A 343 1.47 -23.55 -15.70
N PRO A 344 2.36 -24.54 -15.84
CA PRO A 344 3.42 -24.83 -14.85
C PRO A 344 4.39 -23.67 -14.57
N GLY A 345 4.61 -22.79 -15.55
CA GLY A 345 5.50 -21.63 -15.42
C GLY A 345 4.88 -20.44 -14.68
N CYS A 346 3.58 -20.49 -14.37
CA CYS A 346 2.90 -19.44 -13.63
C CYS A 346 2.90 -19.74 -12.13
N GLN A 347 3.67 -18.95 -11.37
CA GLN A 347 3.75 -19.07 -9.91
C GLN A 347 3.22 -17.83 -9.20
N LEU A 348 2.15 -17.23 -9.74
CA LEU A 348 1.48 -16.09 -9.15
C LEU A 348 0.84 -16.49 -7.81
N GLU A 349 1.04 -15.66 -6.80
CA GLU A 349 0.58 -15.88 -5.42
C GLU A 349 -0.64 -15.01 -5.09
N SER A 350 -0.70 -13.78 -5.61
CA SER A 350 -1.83 -12.86 -5.42
C SER A 350 -2.32 -12.28 -6.74
N LEU A 351 -3.62 -12.41 -7.00
CA LEU A 351 -4.29 -11.85 -8.17
C LEU A 351 -5.43 -10.92 -7.76
N TRP A 352 -5.37 -9.67 -8.24
CA TRP A 352 -6.36 -8.65 -7.94
C TRP A 352 -7.13 -8.27 -9.20
N VAL A 353 -8.40 -8.68 -9.26
CA VAL A 353 -9.32 -8.44 -10.39
C VAL A 353 -10.63 -7.81 -9.90
N LYS A 354 -10.52 -6.94 -8.89
CA LYS A 354 -11.62 -6.07 -8.42
C LYS A 354 -12.23 -5.30 -9.59
N SER A 355 -13.54 -5.14 -9.66
CA SER A 355 -14.18 -4.25 -10.66
C SER A 355 -13.76 -4.54 -12.11
N CYS A 356 -13.60 -5.82 -12.49
CA CYS A 356 -13.09 -6.23 -13.80
C CYS A 356 -14.18 -6.55 -14.84
N SER A 357 -15.44 -6.18 -14.55
CA SER A 357 -16.62 -6.52 -15.35
C SER A 357 -16.85 -8.03 -15.47
N LEU A 358 -16.52 -8.79 -14.43
CA LEU A 358 -16.71 -10.24 -14.38
C LEU A 358 -18.15 -10.58 -13.99
N THR A 359 -18.65 -11.71 -14.50
CA THR A 359 -19.98 -12.24 -14.19
C THR A 359 -19.91 -13.69 -13.73
N ALA A 360 -21.04 -14.26 -13.32
CA ALA A 360 -21.16 -15.69 -13.01
C ALA A 360 -20.60 -16.62 -14.11
N ALA A 361 -20.60 -16.19 -15.38
CA ALA A 361 -20.15 -17.03 -16.49
C ALA A 361 -18.65 -17.38 -16.46
N CYS A 362 -17.83 -16.55 -15.80
CA CYS A 362 -16.41 -16.86 -15.63
C CYS A 362 -16.13 -17.80 -14.44
N CYS A 363 -17.07 -17.96 -13.50
CA CYS A 363 -16.86 -18.73 -12.27
C CYS A 363 -16.47 -20.18 -12.54
N GLN A 364 -16.99 -20.83 -13.58
CA GLN A 364 -16.56 -22.17 -13.97
C GLN A 364 -15.05 -22.27 -14.25
N HIS A 365 -14.46 -21.23 -14.85
CA HIS A 365 -13.02 -21.19 -15.16
C HIS A 365 -12.21 -20.91 -13.90
N VAL A 366 -12.68 -19.99 -13.05
CA VAL A 366 -12.05 -19.68 -11.76
C VAL A 366 -12.08 -20.91 -10.86
N SER A 367 -13.21 -21.60 -10.77
CA SER A 367 -13.38 -22.84 -10.01
C SER A 367 -12.44 -23.95 -10.49
N LEU A 368 -12.32 -24.15 -11.81
CA LEU A 368 -11.35 -25.09 -12.36
C LEU A 368 -9.93 -24.73 -11.94
N MET A 369 -9.57 -23.45 -12.07
CA MET A 369 -8.26 -22.94 -11.65
C MET A 369 -8.00 -23.19 -10.15
N LEU A 370 -8.95 -22.86 -9.27
CA LEU A 370 -8.81 -23.03 -7.82
C LEU A 370 -8.61 -24.49 -7.38
N THR A 371 -9.19 -25.46 -8.11
CA THR A 371 -8.99 -26.89 -7.79
C THR A 371 -7.60 -27.40 -8.15
N GLN A 372 -6.98 -26.85 -9.20
CA GLN A 372 -5.74 -27.37 -9.77
C GLN A 372 -4.51 -26.55 -9.39
N ASN A 373 -4.62 -25.22 -9.39
CA ASN A 373 -3.52 -24.33 -9.02
C ASN A 373 -3.16 -24.50 -7.53
N LYS A 374 -1.85 -24.47 -7.23
CA LYS A 374 -1.30 -24.64 -5.87
C LYS A 374 -0.39 -23.47 -5.44
N HIS A 375 -0.31 -22.44 -6.27
CA HIS A 375 0.54 -21.27 -6.04
C HIS A 375 -0.27 -20.07 -5.56
N LEU A 376 -1.49 -19.89 -6.05
CA LEU A 376 -2.37 -18.79 -5.70
C LEU A 376 -2.84 -18.94 -4.25
N LEU A 377 -2.55 -17.93 -3.46
CA LEU A 377 -2.89 -17.80 -2.05
C LEU A 377 -3.94 -16.72 -1.82
N GLU A 378 -4.01 -15.72 -2.69
CA GLU A 378 -4.92 -14.59 -2.58
C GLU A 378 -5.62 -14.30 -3.91
N LEU A 379 -6.94 -14.16 -3.83
CA LEU A 379 -7.78 -13.83 -4.97
C LEU A 379 -8.78 -12.75 -4.58
N GLN A 380 -8.59 -11.57 -5.18
CA GLN A 380 -9.50 -10.43 -5.02
C GLN A 380 -10.47 -10.40 -6.21
N LEU A 381 -11.75 -10.65 -5.95
CA LEU A 381 -12.84 -10.64 -6.93
C LEU A 381 -13.91 -9.58 -6.66
N SER A 382 -13.73 -8.71 -5.65
CA SER A 382 -14.76 -7.78 -5.20
C SER A 382 -15.27 -6.85 -6.32
N SER A 383 -16.49 -6.32 -6.17
CA SER A 383 -17.13 -5.43 -7.15
C SER A 383 -17.28 -6.07 -8.55
N ASN A 384 -17.59 -7.36 -8.61
CA ASN A 384 -17.94 -8.08 -9.84
C ASN A 384 -19.29 -8.79 -9.70
N LYS A 385 -20.06 -8.91 -10.78
CA LYS A 385 -21.44 -9.42 -10.75
C LYS A 385 -21.49 -10.96 -10.76
N LEU A 386 -20.87 -11.57 -9.76
CA LEU A 386 -20.77 -13.03 -9.65
C LEU A 386 -22.11 -13.65 -9.24
N GLY A 387 -22.84 -12.99 -8.33
CA GLY A 387 -24.12 -13.43 -7.80
C GLY A 387 -24.03 -14.76 -7.05
N ASP A 388 -25.12 -15.16 -6.39
CA ASP A 388 -25.17 -16.39 -5.58
C ASP A 388 -24.76 -17.66 -6.36
N SER A 389 -25.08 -17.75 -7.66
CA SER A 389 -24.69 -18.89 -8.51
C SER A 389 -23.18 -18.98 -8.72
N GLY A 390 -22.52 -17.85 -8.97
CA GLY A 390 -21.07 -17.81 -9.10
C GLY A 390 -20.38 -18.17 -7.78
N ILE A 391 -20.88 -17.62 -6.66
CA ILE A 391 -20.39 -17.97 -5.32
C ILE A 391 -20.52 -19.46 -5.02
N GLN A 392 -21.66 -20.07 -5.39
CA GLN A 392 -21.86 -21.51 -5.22
C GLN A 392 -20.81 -22.33 -5.97
N GLU A 393 -20.51 -21.99 -7.22
CA GLU A 393 -19.47 -22.67 -8.02
C GLU A 393 -18.08 -22.53 -7.39
N LEU A 394 -17.72 -21.33 -6.92
CA LEU A 394 -16.45 -21.08 -6.23
C LEU A 394 -16.37 -21.89 -4.92
N CYS A 395 -17.43 -21.92 -4.14
CA CYS A 395 -17.51 -22.69 -2.89
C CYS A 395 -17.37 -24.19 -3.14
N GLN A 396 -18.00 -24.72 -4.19
CA GLN A 396 -17.89 -26.13 -4.54
C GLN A 396 -16.45 -26.52 -4.90
N ALA A 397 -15.74 -25.65 -5.62
CA ALA A 397 -14.33 -25.85 -5.96
C ALA A 397 -13.42 -25.77 -4.73
N LEU A 398 -13.60 -24.73 -3.92
CA LEU A 398 -12.77 -24.52 -2.72
C LEU A 398 -13.04 -25.53 -1.60
N SER A 399 -14.18 -26.23 -1.65
CA SER A 399 -14.47 -27.34 -0.74
C SER A 399 -13.75 -28.64 -1.11
N GLN A 400 -13.12 -28.71 -2.29
CA GLN A 400 -12.34 -29.89 -2.68
C GLN A 400 -11.03 -29.98 -1.87
N PRO A 401 -10.56 -31.20 -1.57
CA PRO A 401 -9.31 -31.37 -0.83
C PRO A 401 -8.11 -30.85 -1.63
N GLY A 402 -7.14 -30.26 -0.92
CA GLY A 402 -5.87 -29.82 -1.50
C GLY A 402 -5.88 -28.43 -2.14
N THR A 403 -6.93 -27.63 -1.96
CA THR A 403 -6.93 -26.19 -2.29
C THR A 403 -5.94 -25.43 -1.40
N THR A 404 -5.30 -24.38 -1.93
CA THR A 404 -4.26 -23.62 -1.21
C THR A 404 -4.67 -22.19 -0.88
N LEU A 405 -5.78 -21.69 -1.44
CA LEU A 405 -6.22 -20.31 -1.27
C LEU A 405 -6.41 -19.97 0.22
N ARG A 406 -5.84 -18.85 0.64
CA ARG A 406 -5.85 -18.32 2.01
C ARG A 406 -6.73 -17.09 2.14
N VAL A 407 -6.74 -16.21 1.14
CA VAL A 407 -7.51 -14.96 1.14
C VAL A 407 -8.45 -14.95 -0.05
N LEU A 408 -9.73 -14.72 0.21
CA LEU A 408 -10.76 -14.59 -0.82
C LEU A 408 -11.59 -13.34 -0.54
N CYS A 409 -11.53 -12.35 -1.44
CA CYS A 409 -12.34 -11.15 -1.33
C CYS A 409 -13.49 -11.18 -2.33
N LEU A 410 -14.70 -11.12 -1.81
CA LEU A 410 -15.97 -11.19 -2.52
C LEU A 410 -16.90 -10.03 -2.12
N GLY A 411 -16.33 -8.92 -1.67
CA GLY A 411 -17.10 -7.73 -1.35
C GLY A 411 -17.86 -7.21 -2.58
N ASP A 412 -19.07 -6.67 -2.43
CA ASP A 412 -19.86 -6.11 -3.53
C ASP A 412 -19.97 -7.06 -4.74
N CYS A 413 -20.25 -8.36 -4.48
CA CYS A 413 -20.33 -9.40 -5.52
C CYS A 413 -21.77 -9.88 -5.81
N GLU A 414 -22.76 -9.08 -5.40
CA GLU A 414 -24.18 -9.43 -5.44
C GLU A 414 -24.50 -10.71 -4.62
N VAL A 415 -23.78 -10.91 -3.51
CA VAL A 415 -23.99 -12.06 -2.60
C VAL A 415 -25.19 -11.79 -1.69
N THR A 416 -26.11 -12.75 -1.60
CA THR A 416 -27.26 -12.70 -0.68
C THR A 416 -27.19 -13.80 0.38
N ASN A 417 -28.20 -13.87 1.24
CA ASN A 417 -28.35 -14.97 2.19
C ASN A 417 -28.37 -16.37 1.55
N ARG A 418 -28.65 -16.51 0.24
CA ARG A 418 -28.54 -17.80 -0.44
C ARG A 418 -27.07 -18.19 -0.65
N GLY A 419 -26.23 -17.26 -1.11
CA GLY A 419 -24.79 -17.48 -1.26
C GLY A 419 -24.12 -17.83 0.08
N CYS A 420 -24.58 -17.22 1.19
CA CYS A 420 -24.09 -17.53 2.54
C CYS A 420 -24.22 -19.02 2.92
N SER A 421 -25.22 -19.73 2.41
CA SER A 421 -25.35 -21.18 2.68
C SER A 421 -24.22 -22.00 2.07
N SER A 422 -23.75 -21.59 0.89
CA SER A 422 -22.59 -22.20 0.22
C SER A 422 -21.29 -21.82 0.91
N LEU A 423 -21.16 -20.55 1.32
CA LEU A 423 -20.01 -20.06 2.09
C LEU A 423 -19.90 -20.73 3.46
N ALA A 424 -21.01 -20.92 4.17
CA ALA A 424 -21.07 -21.67 5.42
C ALA A 424 -20.56 -23.11 5.24
N SER A 425 -21.03 -23.79 4.19
CA SER A 425 -20.57 -25.15 3.84
C SER A 425 -19.07 -25.17 3.51
N LEU A 426 -18.59 -24.15 2.79
CA LEU A 426 -17.18 -23.97 2.48
C LEU A 426 -16.32 -23.83 3.74
N LEU A 427 -16.72 -22.99 4.71
CA LEU A 427 -15.96 -22.77 5.94
C LEU A 427 -15.80 -24.04 6.80
N LEU A 428 -16.72 -25.00 6.66
CA LEU A 428 -16.64 -26.29 7.35
C LEU A 428 -15.74 -27.30 6.62
N ALA A 429 -15.77 -27.29 5.29
CA ALA A 429 -15.05 -28.25 4.44
C ALA A 429 -13.59 -27.83 4.20
N ASN A 430 -13.37 -26.55 3.90
CA ASN A 430 -12.07 -26.00 3.57
C ASN A 430 -11.23 -25.75 4.84
N ARG A 431 -9.93 -26.03 4.74
CA ARG A 431 -8.96 -25.85 5.82
C ARG A 431 -7.81 -24.92 5.46
N SER A 432 -7.80 -24.34 4.25
CA SER A 432 -6.75 -23.44 3.77
C SER A 432 -7.10 -21.96 3.95
N LEU A 433 -8.38 -21.62 3.77
CA LEU A 433 -8.88 -20.26 3.85
C LEU A 433 -8.72 -19.72 5.26
N ARG A 434 -8.19 -18.49 5.34
CA ARG A 434 -7.90 -17.74 6.56
C ARG A 434 -8.63 -16.42 6.58
N GLU A 435 -8.83 -15.81 5.43
CA GLU A 435 -9.52 -14.55 5.31
C GLU A 435 -10.61 -14.63 4.25
N LEU A 436 -11.79 -14.13 4.63
CA LEU A 436 -12.93 -14.00 3.75
C LEU A 436 -13.50 -12.59 3.90
N ASP A 437 -13.53 -11.84 2.81
CA ASP A 437 -14.17 -10.53 2.74
C ASP A 437 -15.52 -10.66 1.99
N LEU A 438 -16.59 -10.24 2.66
CA LEU A 438 -17.97 -10.19 2.14
C LEU A 438 -18.57 -8.78 2.27
N SER A 439 -17.74 -7.75 2.45
CA SER A 439 -18.18 -6.37 2.62
C SER A 439 -19.14 -5.89 1.52
N ASN A 440 -20.04 -4.98 1.86
CA ASN A 440 -20.97 -4.35 0.92
C ASN A 440 -21.80 -5.36 0.10
N ASN A 441 -22.22 -6.47 0.73
CA ASN A 441 -23.14 -7.44 0.15
C ASN A 441 -24.50 -7.44 0.88
N CYS A 442 -25.53 -7.94 0.22
CA CYS A 442 -26.89 -8.02 0.77
C CYS A 442 -27.14 -9.33 1.53
N VAL A 443 -26.22 -9.70 2.44
CA VAL A 443 -26.31 -11.00 3.17
C VAL A 443 -27.42 -11.01 4.22
N GLY A 444 -27.63 -9.89 4.93
CA GLY A 444 -28.62 -9.72 6.00
C GLY A 444 -28.49 -10.71 7.17
N ASP A 445 -29.35 -10.57 8.18
CA ASP A 445 -29.34 -11.44 9.36
C ASP A 445 -29.32 -12.95 9.01
N PRO A 446 -30.18 -13.47 8.10
CA PRO A 446 -30.18 -14.90 7.83
C PRO A 446 -28.86 -15.39 7.25
N GLY A 447 -28.17 -14.58 6.45
CA GLY A 447 -26.87 -14.91 5.88
C GLY A 447 -25.77 -14.92 6.94
N VAL A 448 -25.70 -13.87 7.76
CA VAL A 448 -24.72 -13.78 8.85
C VAL A 448 -24.91 -14.92 9.86
N LEU A 449 -26.14 -15.25 10.23
CA LEU A 449 -26.45 -16.36 11.13
C LEU A 449 -26.00 -17.73 10.58
N GLN A 450 -26.05 -17.94 9.26
CA GLN A 450 -25.53 -19.16 8.63
C GLN A 450 -24.00 -19.23 8.71
N LEU A 451 -23.31 -18.11 8.48
CA LEU A 451 -21.86 -18.02 8.63
C LEU A 451 -21.44 -18.26 10.08
N LEU A 452 -22.10 -17.60 11.04
CA LEU A 452 -21.90 -17.77 12.48
C LEU A 452 -21.93 -19.25 12.89
N GLY A 453 -22.95 -20.01 12.47
CA GLY A 453 -23.07 -21.42 12.81
C GLY A 453 -21.89 -22.29 12.33
N SER A 454 -21.18 -21.85 11.28
CA SER A 454 -19.97 -22.50 10.78
C SER A 454 -18.71 -22.01 11.50
N LEU A 455 -18.62 -20.71 11.79
CA LEU A 455 -17.49 -20.09 12.48
C LEU A 455 -17.35 -20.56 13.93
N GLU A 456 -18.47 -20.82 14.60
CA GLU A 456 -18.56 -21.39 15.95
C GLU A 456 -17.94 -22.80 16.02
N GLN A 457 -17.84 -23.52 14.90
CA GLN A 457 -17.30 -24.87 14.90
C GLN A 457 -15.78 -24.86 15.12
N PRO A 458 -15.23 -25.73 16.01
CA PRO A 458 -13.79 -25.83 16.26
C PRO A 458 -12.95 -26.18 15.03
N GLY A 459 -13.56 -26.81 14.02
CA GLY A 459 -12.90 -27.15 12.77
C GLY A 459 -12.71 -25.96 11.82
N CYS A 460 -13.49 -24.89 11.95
CA CYS A 460 -13.40 -23.74 11.05
C CYS A 460 -12.06 -23.02 11.25
N ALA A 461 -11.26 -22.98 10.19
CA ALA A 461 -9.89 -22.48 10.20
C ALA A 461 -9.76 -21.00 9.81
N LEU A 462 -10.89 -20.31 9.61
CA LEU A 462 -10.91 -18.88 9.30
C LEU A 462 -10.38 -18.06 10.49
N GLU A 463 -9.51 -17.11 10.18
CA GLU A 463 -8.85 -16.19 11.12
C GLU A 463 -9.43 -14.77 11.01
N GLN A 464 -9.93 -14.38 9.84
CA GLN A 464 -10.52 -13.06 9.60
C GLN A 464 -11.78 -13.15 8.73
N LEU A 465 -12.84 -12.47 9.16
CA LEU A 465 -14.05 -12.24 8.39
C LEU A 465 -14.32 -10.74 8.28
N VAL A 466 -14.40 -10.22 7.06
CA VAL A 466 -14.67 -8.80 6.80
C VAL A 466 -16.09 -8.63 6.28
N LEU A 467 -16.83 -7.71 6.90
CA LEU A 467 -18.26 -7.47 6.72
C LEU A 467 -18.62 -5.98 6.71
N TYR A 468 -17.67 -5.08 6.40
CA TYR A 468 -17.95 -3.63 6.27
C TYR A 468 -19.19 -3.35 5.41
N ASP A 469 -19.92 -2.29 5.75
CA ASP A 469 -21.09 -1.81 5.01
C ASP A 469 -22.16 -2.89 4.77
N THR A 470 -22.30 -3.81 5.73
CA THR A 470 -23.35 -4.83 5.73
C THR A 470 -24.35 -4.52 6.84
N TYR A 471 -25.65 -4.60 6.51
CA TYR A 471 -26.71 -4.33 7.49
C TYR A 471 -27.19 -5.60 8.20
N TRP A 472 -27.19 -5.57 9.52
CA TRP A 472 -27.83 -6.57 10.39
C TRP A 472 -28.41 -5.95 11.66
N THR A 473 -29.22 -6.71 12.38
CA THR A 473 -29.83 -6.29 13.65
C THR A 473 -28.86 -6.33 14.84
N GLU A 474 -29.19 -5.61 15.91
CA GLU A 474 -28.46 -5.61 17.18
C GLU A 474 -28.32 -7.03 17.78
N GLU A 475 -29.31 -7.90 17.58
CA GLU A 475 -29.23 -9.30 18.02
C GLU A 475 -28.09 -10.07 17.33
N VAL A 476 -27.87 -9.82 16.04
CA VAL A 476 -26.78 -10.45 15.28
C VAL A 476 -25.44 -9.85 15.69
N GLU A 477 -25.39 -8.54 15.94
CA GLU A 477 -24.21 -7.84 16.44
C GLU A 477 -23.73 -8.42 17.79
N ASP A 478 -24.63 -8.58 18.75
CA ASP A 478 -24.33 -9.20 20.06
C ASP A 478 -23.75 -10.61 19.90
N ARG A 479 -24.27 -11.38 18.94
CA ARG A 479 -23.76 -12.73 18.65
C ARG A 479 -22.38 -12.73 18.00
N LEU A 480 -22.09 -11.77 17.11
CA LEU A 480 -20.75 -11.61 16.53
C LEU A 480 -19.73 -11.25 17.61
N GLN A 481 -20.05 -10.32 18.51
CA GLN A 481 -19.18 -9.95 19.64
C GLN A 481 -18.97 -11.13 20.60
N ALA A 482 -20.01 -11.91 20.89
CA ALA A 482 -19.89 -13.12 21.70
C ALA A 482 -19.01 -14.20 21.02
N LEU A 483 -19.05 -14.30 19.69
CA LEU A 483 -18.18 -15.18 18.93
C LEU A 483 -16.72 -14.75 19.04
N GLU A 484 -16.40 -13.46 18.85
CA GLU A 484 -15.03 -12.96 19.01
C GLU A 484 -14.46 -13.24 20.41
N GLY A 485 -15.29 -13.04 21.45
CA GLY A 485 -14.91 -13.35 22.83
C GLY A 485 -14.67 -14.84 23.09
N SER A 486 -15.44 -15.72 22.44
CA SER A 486 -15.32 -17.18 22.60
C SER A 486 -14.26 -17.82 21.68
N LYS A 487 -13.87 -17.13 20.59
CA LYS A 487 -12.89 -17.61 19.61
C LYS A 487 -11.86 -16.50 19.31
N PRO A 488 -10.87 -16.27 20.19
CA PRO A 488 -9.93 -15.16 20.06
C PRO A 488 -8.98 -15.25 18.85
N GLY A 489 -8.91 -16.41 18.18
CA GLY A 489 -8.17 -16.58 16.93
C GLY A 489 -8.94 -16.15 15.67
N LEU A 490 -10.20 -15.72 15.82
CA LEU A 490 -11.02 -15.16 14.75
C LEU A 490 -11.26 -13.68 15.04
N ARG A 491 -11.01 -12.83 14.04
CA ARG A 491 -11.38 -11.42 14.04
C ARG A 491 -12.52 -11.17 13.06
N VAL A 492 -13.58 -10.52 13.54
CA VAL A 492 -14.65 -9.99 12.70
C VAL A 492 -14.42 -8.50 12.54
N ILE A 493 -14.41 -8.03 11.29
CA ILE A 493 -14.21 -6.63 10.95
C ILE A 493 -15.47 -6.13 10.27
N SER A 494 -16.14 -5.13 10.82
CA SER A 494 -17.44 -4.63 10.35
C SER A 494 -17.56 -3.13 10.43
#